data_AF-A0A935WU28-F1
#
_entry.id   AF-A0A935WU28-F1
#
_cell.length_a   1.000
_cell.length_b   1.000
_cell.length_c   1.000
_cell.angle_alpha   90.00
_cell.angle_beta   90.00
_cell.angle_gamma   90.00
#
_symmetry.space_group_name_H-M   'P 1'
#
loop_
_entity.id
_entity.type
_entity.pdbx_description
1 polymer ?
#
loop_
_entity_poly.entity_id
_entity_poly.type
_entity_poly.pdbx_seq_one_letter_code
_entity_poly.pdbx_strand_id
1 'polypeptide(L)'
;MVRLTGCNLRCVWCDTEYSFQGGTWLTIDEILGRVSNFPTRRVEITGGEPLLQAGTPELARRFLAGGYQVLCETSGERDIDLLPPQVKRIVDFKPPESGEHQRNLWSNVERLQRTDEVKFVIANRSDFDWMLGVIDAYALLDRAPVLVSPVHGRLEPRQVAAWILESGLDLRLNLQLHKYVWGAERGR
;
A
#
# COMPACT_ATOMS: atom_id res chain seq x y z
N MET A 1 3.16 -11.13 -7.19
CA MET A 1 3.52 -10.26 -6.05
C MET A 1 4.91 -10.65 -5.56
N VAL A 2 5.76 -9.69 -5.23
CA VAL A 2 7.05 -9.87 -4.55
C VAL A 2 6.91 -9.24 -3.16
N ARG A 3 6.82 -10.07 -2.13
CA ARG A 3 6.69 -9.63 -0.74
C ARG A 3 8.06 -9.70 -0.06
N LEU A 4 8.62 -8.54 0.26
CA LEU A 4 9.87 -8.39 0.97
C LEU A 4 9.66 -8.61 2.48
N THR A 5 10.75 -8.79 3.22
CA THR A 5 10.73 -8.97 4.68
C THR A 5 11.21 -7.69 5.37
N GLY A 6 10.65 -7.41 6.54
CA GLY A 6 11.01 -6.32 7.44
C GLY A 6 9.94 -5.24 7.47
N CYS A 7 9.56 -4.78 8.67
CA CYS A 7 8.74 -3.58 8.87
C CYS A 7 9.18 -2.87 10.15
N ASN A 8 9.27 -1.53 10.12
CA ASN A 8 9.58 -0.68 11.28
C ASN A 8 8.32 -0.03 11.88
N LEU A 9 7.14 -0.50 11.47
CA LEU A 9 5.82 -0.13 12.00
C LEU A 9 5.20 -1.34 12.71
N ARG A 10 4.34 -1.10 13.69
CA ARG A 10 3.57 -2.11 14.45
C ARG A 10 2.10 -1.74 14.44
N CYS A 11 1.54 -1.64 13.23
CA CYS A 11 0.13 -1.34 13.04
C CYS A 11 -0.74 -2.35 13.80
N VAL A 12 -1.72 -1.86 14.56
CA VAL A 12 -2.58 -2.66 15.46
C VAL A 12 -3.30 -3.83 14.75
N TRP A 13 -3.57 -3.72 13.45
CA TRP A 13 -4.26 -4.73 12.64
C TRP A 13 -3.43 -5.24 11.46
N CYS A 14 -2.10 -5.29 11.61
CA CYS A 14 -1.26 -5.83 10.55
C CYS A 14 -1.66 -7.28 10.24
N ASP A 15 -2.14 -7.54 9.03
CA ASP A 15 -2.50 -8.90 8.57
C ASP A 15 -1.29 -9.68 8.02
N THR A 16 -0.12 -9.05 8.00
CA THR A 16 1.13 -9.63 7.52
C THR A 16 2.27 -9.56 8.53
N GLU A 17 2.02 -9.74 9.82
CA GLU A 17 3.07 -9.75 10.86
C GLU A 17 4.17 -10.78 10.58
N TYR A 18 3.84 -11.87 9.88
CA TYR A 18 4.81 -12.88 9.43
C TYR A 18 5.88 -12.31 8.47
N SER A 19 5.66 -11.13 7.88
CA SER A 19 6.64 -10.42 7.05
C SER A 19 7.59 -9.54 7.86
N PHE A 20 7.43 -9.43 9.18
CA PHE A 20 8.34 -8.61 10.01
C PHE A 20 9.74 -9.23 10.16
N GLN A 21 9.84 -10.56 10.08
CA GLN A 21 11.08 -11.31 10.27
C GLN A 21 11.12 -12.54 9.36
N GLY A 22 12.29 -13.16 9.23
CA GLY A 22 12.49 -14.35 8.40
C GLY A 22 12.76 -14.03 6.93
N GLY A 23 12.11 -14.76 6.02
CA GLY A 23 12.37 -14.66 4.58
C GLY A 23 13.62 -15.39 4.12
N THR A 24 13.94 -15.25 2.84
CA THR A 24 15.11 -15.85 2.19
C THR A 24 15.88 -14.75 1.49
N TRP A 25 17.19 -14.68 1.74
CA TRP A 25 18.06 -13.80 0.98
C TRP A 25 18.14 -14.27 -0.46
N LEU A 26 17.73 -13.39 -1.37
CA LEU A 26 17.80 -13.62 -2.81
C LEU A 26 18.48 -12.41 -3.44
N THR A 27 19.33 -12.66 -4.42
CA THR A 27 19.81 -11.63 -5.34
C THR A 27 18.66 -11.14 -6.20
N ILE A 28 18.80 -9.92 -6.73
CA ILE A 28 17.80 -9.37 -7.67
C ILE A 28 17.62 -10.29 -8.87
N ASP A 29 18.70 -10.89 -9.39
CA ASP A 29 18.63 -11.79 -10.54
C ASP A 29 17.84 -13.07 -10.23
N GLU A 30 17.99 -13.64 -9.02
CA GLU A 30 17.16 -14.76 -8.59
C GLU A 30 15.68 -14.38 -8.47
N ILE A 31 15.37 -13.19 -7.96
CA ILE A 31 13.99 -12.70 -7.89
C ILE A 31 13.39 -12.56 -9.28
N LEU A 32 14.11 -11.92 -10.22
CA LEU A 32 13.69 -11.77 -11.61
C LEU A 32 13.47 -13.13 -12.28
N GLY A 33 14.40 -14.07 -12.09
CA GLY A 33 14.32 -15.42 -12.65
C GLY A 33 13.17 -16.26 -12.08
N ARG A 34 12.75 -16.01 -10.84
CA ARG A 34 11.54 -16.63 -10.28
C ARG A 34 10.27 -16.00 -10.85
N VAL A 35 10.22 -14.67 -10.90
CA VAL A 35 9.04 -13.93 -11.38
C VAL A 35 8.79 -14.14 -12.88
N SER A 36 9.84 -14.34 -13.69
CA SER A 36 9.70 -14.62 -15.13
C SER A 36 8.99 -15.93 -15.47
N ASN A 37 8.85 -16.85 -14.51
CA ASN A 37 8.10 -18.10 -14.71
C ASN A 37 6.58 -17.91 -14.63
N PHE A 38 6.11 -16.73 -14.20
CA PHE A 38 4.69 -16.42 -14.17
C PHE A 38 4.27 -15.75 -15.48
N PRO A 39 3.06 -16.05 -16.02
CA PRO A 39 2.60 -15.47 -17.28
C PRO A 39 2.27 -13.96 -17.16
N THR A 40 2.16 -13.43 -15.94
CA THR A 40 1.72 -12.05 -15.70
C THR A 40 2.86 -11.06 -15.92
N ARG A 41 2.61 -9.98 -16.67
CA ARG A 41 3.56 -8.87 -16.83
C ARG A 41 3.35 -7.71 -15.85
N ARG A 42 2.58 -7.96 -14.79
CA ARG A 42 2.36 -7.02 -13.69
C ARG A 42 3.00 -7.59 -12.43
N VAL A 43 3.87 -6.80 -11.80
CA VAL A 43 4.49 -7.16 -10.53
C VAL A 43 4.20 -6.07 -9.50
N GLU A 44 3.78 -6.50 -8.32
CA GLU A 44 3.63 -5.62 -7.17
C GLU A 44 4.71 -5.97 -6.15
N ILE A 45 5.50 -4.98 -5.77
CA ILE A 45 6.50 -5.03 -4.69
C ILE A 45 5.82 -4.53 -3.41
N THR A 46 5.94 -5.28 -2.32
CA THR A 46 5.30 -4.99 -1.01
C THR A 46 6.11 -5.65 0.12
N GLY A 47 5.66 -5.57 1.38
CA GLY A 47 6.03 -6.47 2.49
C GLY A 47 7.32 -6.14 3.26
N GLY A 48 7.38 -6.33 4.58
CA GLY A 48 6.57 -5.46 5.42
C GLY A 48 6.60 -4.05 4.82
N GLU A 49 7.52 -3.18 5.21
CA GLU A 49 7.74 -1.92 4.48
C GLU A 49 8.80 -2.13 3.39
N PRO A 50 8.44 -2.17 2.08
CA PRO A 50 9.41 -2.48 1.02
C PRO A 50 10.52 -1.43 0.91
N LEU A 51 10.27 -0.16 1.23
CA LEU A 51 11.29 0.89 1.19
C LEU A 51 12.30 0.82 2.34
N LEU A 52 12.15 -0.12 3.29
CA LEU A 52 13.22 -0.44 4.24
C LEU A 52 14.43 -1.08 3.56
N GLN A 53 14.21 -1.81 2.48
CA GLN A 53 15.30 -2.50 1.79
C GLN A 53 15.95 -1.58 0.77
N ALA A 54 17.24 -1.30 0.94
CA ALA A 54 18.02 -0.45 0.02
C ALA A 54 18.02 -0.95 -1.44
N GLY A 55 17.78 -2.25 -1.65
CA GLY A 55 17.69 -2.85 -2.98
C GLY A 55 16.37 -2.62 -3.72
N THR A 56 15.31 -2.15 -3.05
CA THR A 56 13.97 -1.99 -3.64
C THR A 56 13.94 -1.09 -4.88
N PRO A 57 14.60 0.09 -4.89
CA PRO A 57 14.70 0.93 -6.10
C PRO A 57 15.29 0.19 -7.29
N GLU A 58 16.38 -0.55 -7.08
CA GLU A 58 17.06 -1.28 -8.15
C GLU A 58 16.23 -2.45 -8.65
N LEU A 59 15.58 -3.19 -7.73
CA LEU A 59 14.64 -4.25 -8.09
C LEU A 59 13.52 -3.72 -9.01
N ALA A 60 12.94 -2.56 -8.65
CA ALA A 60 11.92 -1.92 -9.46
C ALA A 60 12.44 -1.50 -10.86
N ARG A 61 13.64 -0.91 -10.95
CA ARG A 61 14.27 -0.56 -12.24
C ARG A 61 14.47 -1.79 -13.12
N ARG A 62 14.94 -2.90 -12.55
CA ARG A 62 15.19 -4.14 -13.29
C ARG A 62 13.89 -4.76 -13.81
N PHE A 63 12.81 -4.72 -13.04
CA PHE A 63 11.50 -5.15 -13.54
C PHE A 63 10.98 -4.25 -14.67
N LEU A 64 11.10 -2.93 -14.54
CA LEU A 64 10.72 -1.99 -15.59
C LEU A 64 11.52 -2.24 -16.89
N ALA A 65 12.85 -2.41 -16.78
CA ALA A 65 13.71 -2.74 -17.90
C ALA A 65 13.36 -4.10 -18.56
N GLY A 66 12.82 -5.04 -17.77
CA GLY A 66 12.29 -6.32 -18.26
C GLY A 66 10.88 -6.24 -18.88
N GLY A 67 10.32 -5.04 -19.04
CA GLY A 67 9.01 -4.81 -19.65
C GLY A 67 7.81 -5.10 -18.73
N TYR A 68 8.01 -5.14 -17.41
CA TYR A 68 6.91 -5.31 -16.46
C TYR A 68 6.23 -3.97 -16.15
N GLN A 69 4.91 -4.02 -15.94
CA GLN A 69 4.21 -3.00 -15.18
C GLN A 69 4.52 -3.21 -13.69
N VAL A 70 5.13 -2.21 -13.04
CA VAL A 70 5.55 -2.30 -11.64
C VAL A 70 4.66 -1.45 -10.76
N LEU A 71 4.15 -2.07 -9.70
CA LEU A 71 3.43 -1.44 -8.61
C LEU A 71 4.26 -1.56 -7.33
N CYS A 72 4.18 -0.58 -6.44
CA CYS A 72 4.78 -0.68 -5.10
C CYS A 72 3.78 -0.21 -4.04
N GLU A 73 3.45 -1.09 -3.09
CA GLU A 73 2.63 -0.74 -1.94
C GLU A 73 3.53 -0.45 -0.72
N THR A 74 3.47 0.78 -0.21
CA THR A 74 4.27 1.28 0.91
C THR A 74 3.39 1.97 1.96
N SER A 75 3.83 2.02 3.21
CA SER A 75 3.16 2.75 4.29
C SER A 75 3.20 4.27 4.14
N GLY A 76 4.07 4.79 3.28
CA GLY A 76 4.31 6.23 3.19
C GLY A 76 5.18 6.80 4.32
N GLU A 77 5.82 5.96 5.13
CA GLU A 77 6.79 6.38 6.17
C GLU A 77 8.14 6.80 5.60
N ARG A 78 8.46 6.38 4.37
CA ARG A 78 9.70 6.71 3.66
C ARG A 78 9.45 7.48 2.40
N ASP A 79 10.50 8.12 1.92
CA ASP A 79 10.46 8.90 0.69
C ASP A 79 10.13 8.01 -0.53
N ILE A 80 9.02 8.32 -1.20
CA ILE A 80 8.55 7.55 -2.36
C ILE A 80 9.30 7.88 -3.65
N ASP A 81 10.10 8.95 -3.68
CA ASP A 81 10.98 9.28 -4.83
C ASP A 81 12.23 8.39 -4.90
N LEU A 82 12.45 7.53 -3.89
CA LEU A 82 13.39 6.42 -4.00
C LEU A 82 13.03 5.47 -5.15
N LEU A 83 11.74 5.37 -5.50
CA LEU A 83 11.27 4.54 -6.60
C LEU A 83 11.38 5.27 -7.95
N PRO A 84 11.64 4.55 -9.06
CA PRO A 84 11.54 5.13 -10.39
C PRO A 84 10.15 5.72 -10.65
N PRO A 85 10.04 6.86 -11.37
CA PRO A 85 8.77 7.55 -11.59
C PRO A 85 7.77 6.74 -12.45
N GLN A 86 8.20 5.65 -13.09
CA GLN A 86 7.32 4.75 -13.84
C GLN A 86 6.63 3.70 -12.95
N VAL A 87 7.06 3.55 -11.68
CA VAL A 87 6.40 2.68 -10.72
C VAL A 87 5.10 3.34 -10.29
N LYS A 88 3.98 2.62 -10.41
CA LYS A 88 2.73 3.05 -9.79
C LYS A 88 2.81 2.80 -8.28
N ARG A 89 2.72 3.85 -7.48
CA ARG A 89 2.84 3.79 -6.03
C ARG A 89 1.46 3.73 -5.40
N ILE A 90 1.29 2.85 -4.42
CA ILE A 90 0.12 2.80 -3.55
C ILE A 90 0.62 3.17 -2.16
N VAL A 91 0.30 4.39 -1.72
CA VAL A 91 0.74 4.94 -0.45
C VAL A 91 -0.35 4.78 0.58
N ASP A 92 -0.17 3.83 1.51
CA ASP A 92 -1.14 3.49 2.54
C ASP A 92 -0.88 4.28 3.83
N PHE A 93 -1.29 5.55 3.83
CA PHE A 93 -1.15 6.43 4.99
C PHE A 93 -1.95 5.89 6.17
N LYS A 94 -1.31 5.88 7.34
CA LYS A 94 -1.79 5.19 8.53
C LYS A 94 -2.71 6.10 9.36
N PRO A 95 -3.98 5.73 9.58
CA PRO A 95 -4.88 6.47 10.46
C PRO A 95 -4.54 6.30 11.95
N PRO A 96 -5.08 7.13 12.86
CA PRO A 96 -4.76 7.11 14.28
C PRO A 96 -4.89 5.76 14.95
N GLU A 97 -5.97 5.01 14.68
CA GLU A 97 -6.19 3.70 15.32
C GLU A 97 -5.11 2.67 14.96
N SER A 98 -4.34 2.90 13.89
CA SER A 98 -3.23 2.01 13.51
C SER A 98 -2.13 2.02 14.55
N GLY A 99 -2.06 3.06 15.39
CA GLY A 99 -0.96 3.32 16.32
C GLY A 99 0.27 3.97 15.67
N GLU A 100 0.26 4.19 14.34
CA GLU A 100 1.46 4.57 13.58
C GLU A 100 1.28 5.85 12.73
N HIS A 101 0.18 6.59 12.91
CA HIS A 101 -0.12 7.78 12.11
C HIS A 101 0.96 8.88 12.15
N GLN A 102 1.71 8.97 13.26
CA GLN A 102 2.82 9.93 13.41
C GLN A 102 4.00 9.62 12.49
N ARG A 103 4.04 8.42 11.92
CA ARG A 103 5.09 7.97 11.02
C ARG A 103 4.82 8.34 9.56
N ASN A 104 3.63 8.82 9.23
CA ASN A 104 3.34 9.26 7.87
C ASN A 104 4.27 10.42 7.45
N LEU A 105 5.03 10.23 6.38
CA LEU A 105 5.89 11.28 5.83
C LEU A 105 5.08 12.13 4.84
N TRP A 106 4.51 13.23 5.32
CA TRP A 106 3.58 14.06 4.55
C TRP A 106 4.20 14.76 3.33
N SER A 107 5.52 14.94 3.27
CA SER A 107 6.19 15.43 2.05
C SER A 107 6.02 14.48 0.85
N ASN A 108 5.63 13.23 1.07
CA ASN A 108 5.24 12.32 0.00
C ASN A 108 4.02 12.78 -0.80
N VAL A 109 3.13 13.58 -0.20
CA VAL A 109 1.96 14.15 -0.89
C VAL A 109 2.38 14.98 -2.10
N GLU A 110 3.49 15.73 -1.99
CA GLU A 110 4.02 16.57 -3.06
C GLU A 110 4.61 15.76 -4.23
N ARG A 111 4.91 14.48 -3.98
CA ARG A 111 5.59 13.57 -4.91
C ARG A 111 4.64 12.62 -5.62
N LEU A 112 3.37 12.60 -5.21
CA LEU A 112 2.33 11.81 -5.84
C LEU A 112 2.15 12.22 -7.30
N GLN A 113 1.93 11.22 -8.13
CA GLN A 113 1.53 11.37 -9.53
C GLN A 113 0.08 10.93 -9.70
N ARG A 114 -0.58 11.38 -10.77
CA ARG A 114 -1.97 11.00 -11.08
C ARG A 114 -2.17 9.50 -11.31
N THR A 115 -1.09 8.78 -11.58
CA THR A 115 -1.06 7.32 -11.75
C THR A 115 -0.98 6.55 -10.44
N ASP A 116 -0.56 7.20 -9.36
CA ASP A 116 -0.47 6.62 -8.02
C ASP A 116 -1.85 6.49 -7.38
N GLU A 117 -1.91 5.85 -6.23
CA GLU A 117 -3.09 5.75 -5.38
C GLU A 117 -2.72 6.06 -3.93
N VAL A 118 -3.60 6.79 -3.24
CA VAL A 118 -3.50 6.94 -1.78
C VAL A 118 -4.52 5.99 -1.17
N LYS A 119 -4.09 5.21 -0.19
CA LYS A 119 -4.94 4.26 0.52
C LYS A 119 -5.01 4.64 2.00
N PHE A 120 -6.20 4.46 2.58
CA PHE A 120 -6.41 4.50 4.01
C PHE A 120 -7.12 3.21 4.44
N VAL A 121 -6.50 2.45 5.34
CA VAL A 121 -7.16 1.34 6.04
C VAL A 121 -7.74 1.86 7.35
N ILE A 122 -9.06 1.93 7.46
CA ILE A 122 -9.78 2.55 8.58
C ILE A 122 -10.46 1.51 9.49
N ALA A 123 -10.38 1.71 10.80
CA ALA A 123 -10.93 0.81 11.80
C ALA A 123 -12.30 1.23 12.35
N ASN A 124 -12.62 2.52 12.29
CA ASN A 124 -13.85 3.09 12.86
C ASN A 124 -14.21 4.44 12.21
N ARG A 125 -15.24 5.11 12.73
CA ARG A 125 -15.69 6.42 12.24
C ARG A 125 -14.64 7.52 12.49
N SER A 126 -13.93 7.49 13.61
CA SER A 126 -12.89 8.49 13.93
C SER A 126 -11.75 8.47 12.92
N ASP A 127 -11.31 7.29 12.47
CA ASP A 127 -10.34 7.17 11.38
C ASP A 127 -10.87 7.74 10.06
N PHE A 128 -12.16 7.52 9.75
CA PHE A 128 -12.79 8.07 8.54
C PHE A 128 -12.83 9.60 8.60
N ASP A 129 -13.27 10.18 9.71
CA ASP A 129 -13.35 11.63 9.88
C ASP A 129 -11.94 12.26 9.87
N TRP A 130 -10.95 11.59 10.49
CA TRP A 130 -9.53 11.99 10.40
C TRP A 130 -9.03 11.98 8.95
N MET A 131 -9.35 10.93 8.19
CA MET A 131 -9.00 10.81 6.78
C MET A 131 -9.59 11.97 5.96
N LEU A 132 -10.84 12.38 6.21
CA LEU A 132 -11.44 13.54 5.54
C LEU A 132 -10.64 14.83 5.83
N GLY A 133 -10.21 15.03 7.07
CA GLY A 133 -9.36 16.17 7.44
C GLY A 133 -8.00 16.16 6.75
N VAL A 134 -7.39 14.98 6.57
CA VAL A 134 -6.15 14.81 5.80
C VAL A 134 -6.38 15.11 4.31
N ILE A 135 -7.47 14.61 3.73
CA ILE A 135 -7.82 14.84 2.33
C ILE A 135 -7.91 16.35 2.05
N ASP A 136 -8.60 17.09 2.92
CA ASP A 136 -8.75 18.54 2.84
C ASP A 136 -7.40 19.26 3.00
N ALA A 137 -6.67 18.97 4.08
CA ALA A 137 -5.40 19.63 4.40
C ALA A 137 -4.32 19.50 3.32
N TYR A 138 -4.35 18.40 2.55
CA TYR A 138 -3.34 18.07 1.55
C TYR A 138 -3.84 18.10 0.10
N ALA A 139 -5.12 18.46 -0.11
CA ALA A 139 -5.79 18.41 -1.40
C ALA A 139 -5.58 17.06 -2.13
N LEU A 140 -5.74 15.94 -1.41
CA LEU A 140 -5.33 14.62 -1.92
C LEU A 140 -6.07 14.21 -3.20
N LEU A 141 -7.35 14.59 -3.32
CA LEU A 141 -8.18 14.25 -4.49
C LEU A 141 -7.70 14.93 -5.78
N ASP A 142 -7.00 16.05 -5.68
CA ASP A 142 -6.41 16.71 -6.86
C ASP A 142 -5.14 16.00 -7.35
N ARG A 143 -4.52 15.21 -6.46
CA ARG A 143 -3.21 14.59 -6.67
C ARG A 143 -3.33 13.14 -7.16
N ALA A 144 -4.15 12.33 -6.51
CA ALA A 144 -4.31 10.91 -6.82
C ALA A 144 -5.68 10.37 -6.36
N PRO A 145 -6.18 9.28 -6.99
CA PRO A 145 -7.33 8.54 -6.46
C PRO A 145 -7.13 8.12 -5.00
N VAL A 146 -8.15 8.31 -4.18
CA VAL A 146 -8.15 7.91 -2.77
C VAL A 146 -8.99 6.64 -2.59
N LEU A 147 -8.36 5.62 -2.02
CA LEU A 147 -8.91 4.31 -1.72
C LEU A 147 -9.18 4.20 -0.21
N VAL A 148 -10.39 3.78 0.15
CA VAL A 148 -10.78 3.58 1.55
C VAL A 148 -11.05 2.10 1.77
N SER A 149 -10.31 1.48 2.68
CA SER A 149 -10.41 0.06 2.98
C SER A 149 -10.83 -0.13 4.44
N PRO A 150 -11.87 -0.94 4.74
CA PRO A 150 -12.14 -1.30 6.12
C PRO A 150 -11.06 -2.25 6.67
N VAL A 151 -10.74 -2.13 7.95
CA VAL A 151 -10.05 -3.22 8.67
C VAL A 151 -10.93 -4.47 8.62
N HIS A 152 -10.43 -5.51 7.94
CA HIS A 152 -11.16 -6.74 7.74
C HIS A 152 -11.57 -7.40 9.07
N GLY A 153 -12.83 -7.82 9.16
CA GLY A 153 -13.40 -8.42 10.37
C GLY A 153 -13.67 -7.45 11.52
N ARG A 154 -13.27 -6.17 11.41
CA ARG A 154 -13.52 -5.14 12.43
C ARG A 154 -14.54 -4.11 11.98
N LEU A 155 -14.48 -3.67 10.72
CA LEU A 155 -15.39 -2.67 10.18
C LEU A 155 -16.12 -3.22 8.95
N GLU A 156 -17.45 -3.22 9.01
CA GLU A 156 -18.27 -3.72 7.90
C GLU A 156 -18.13 -2.84 6.63
N PRO A 157 -17.87 -3.42 5.45
CA PRO A 157 -17.81 -2.70 4.18
C PRO A 157 -19.03 -1.81 3.90
N ARG A 158 -20.21 -2.27 4.30
CA ARG A 158 -21.47 -1.52 4.16
C ARG A 158 -21.42 -0.18 4.90
N GLN A 159 -20.80 -0.14 6.08
CA GLN A 159 -20.67 1.11 6.85
C GLN A 159 -19.72 2.09 6.16
N VAL A 160 -18.57 1.60 5.66
CA VAL A 160 -17.65 2.44 4.89
C VAL A 160 -18.30 2.98 3.62
N ALA A 161 -19.06 2.14 2.91
CA ALA A 161 -19.81 2.57 1.73
C ALA A 161 -20.81 3.70 2.06
N ALA A 162 -21.55 3.56 3.17
CA ALA A 162 -22.47 4.60 3.62
C ALA A 162 -21.74 5.91 3.94
N TRP A 163 -20.61 5.86 4.65
CA TRP A 163 -19.83 7.05 4.98
C TRP A 163 -19.23 7.74 3.75
N ILE A 164 -18.79 6.98 2.74
CA ILE A 164 -18.34 7.53 1.45
C ILE A 164 -19.50 8.24 0.73
N LEU A 165 -20.69 7.64 0.71
CA LEU A 165 -21.87 8.28 0.11
C LEU A 165 -22.28 9.54 0.88
N GLU A 166 -22.22 9.51 2.21
CA GLU A 166 -22.50 10.65 3.09
C GLU A 166 -21.51 11.82 2.87
N SER A 167 -20.22 11.52 2.62
CA SER A 167 -19.21 12.56 2.46
C SER A 167 -19.32 13.34 1.15
N GLY A 168 -19.91 12.73 0.11
CA GLY A 168 -20.02 13.33 -1.23
C GLY A 168 -18.69 13.50 -1.96
N LEU A 169 -17.60 12.91 -1.46
CA LEU A 169 -16.27 12.96 -2.07
C LEU A 169 -16.05 11.80 -3.05
N ASP A 170 -15.18 11.99 -4.05
CA ASP A 170 -14.77 10.94 -4.99
C ASP A 170 -13.77 9.95 -4.35
N LEU A 171 -14.30 9.13 -3.43
CA LEU A 171 -13.57 8.09 -2.72
C LEU A 171 -13.95 6.71 -3.27
N ARG A 172 -12.97 5.82 -3.37
CA ARG A 172 -13.20 4.44 -3.83
C ARG A 172 -13.18 3.47 -2.68
N LEU A 173 -14.28 2.75 -2.49
CA LEU A 173 -14.30 1.61 -1.58
C LEU A 173 -13.38 0.51 -2.12
N ASN A 174 -12.31 0.22 -1.38
CA ASN A 174 -11.34 -0.81 -1.74
C ASN A 174 -11.44 -1.97 -0.75
N LEU A 175 -12.00 -3.09 -1.20
CA LEU A 175 -12.09 -4.30 -0.38
C LEU A 175 -10.83 -5.13 -0.54
N GLN A 176 -10.41 -5.79 0.54
CA GLN A 176 -9.39 -6.83 0.49
C GLN A 176 -9.99 -8.10 -0.15
N LEU A 177 -10.30 -8.05 -1.46
CA LEU A 177 -11.03 -9.08 -2.20
C LEU A 177 -10.42 -10.47 -2.04
N HIS A 178 -9.08 -10.56 -1.94
CA HIS A 178 -8.38 -11.82 -1.72
C HIS A 178 -8.86 -12.56 -0.46
N LYS A 179 -9.29 -11.85 0.60
CA LYS A 179 -9.84 -12.47 1.82
C LYS A 179 -11.23 -13.05 1.62
N TYR A 180 -12.00 -12.53 0.67
CA TYR A 180 -13.31 -13.08 0.32
C TYR A 180 -13.20 -14.28 -0.62
N VAL A 181 -12.17 -14.29 -1.48
CA VAL A 181 -11.95 -15.35 -2.47
C VAL A 181 -11.18 -16.53 -1.87
N TRP A 182 -10.10 -16.26 -1.14
CA TRP A 182 -9.16 -17.28 -0.64
C TRP A 182 -9.03 -17.29 0.89
N GLY A 183 -9.79 -16.47 1.62
CA GLY A 183 -9.64 -16.36 3.08
C GLY A 183 -8.27 -15.82 3.48
N ALA A 184 -7.72 -16.35 4.57
CA ALA A 184 -6.39 -15.97 5.07
C ALA A 184 -5.24 -16.81 4.44
N GLU A 185 -5.48 -17.48 3.31
CA GLU A 185 -4.47 -18.31 2.64
C GLU A 185 -3.31 -17.44 2.12
N ARG A 186 -2.08 -17.87 2.39
CA ARG A 186 -0.87 -17.15 1.98
C ARG A 186 -0.44 -17.58 0.58
N GLY A 187 -0.02 -16.61 -0.24
CA GLY A 187 0.57 -16.87 -1.56
C GLY A 187 -0.44 -17.16 -2.66
N ARG A 188 -1.72 -16.81 -2.45
CA ARG A 188 -2.79 -16.86 -3.45
C ARG A 188 -3.12 -15.47 -3.98
#